data_AF-A0A932RRF3-F1
#
_entry.id   AF-A0A932RRF3-F1
#
_cell.length_a   1.000
_cell.length_b   1.000
_cell.length_c   1.000
_cell.angle_alpha   90.00
_cell.angle_beta   90.00
_cell.angle_gamma   90.00
#
_symmetry.space_group_name_H-M   'P 1'
#
loop_
_entity.id
_entity.type
_entity.pdbx_description
1 polymer ?
#
loop_
_entity_poly.entity_id
_entity_poly.type
_entity_poly.pdbx_seq_one_letter_code
_entity_poly.pdbx_strand_id
1 'polypeptide(L)'
;MNRTDRLYAIVEELRAVSPRPRSASWLARRFEVSPRTIERDIAALQQAGAPVYAEPGRLGGYAVHRHATLPPRHVTPAEVTALAVALTEFRGPFAAEARAALTKLVGTMPAGQADAARELIGRVRLLSREPVPATPWLPVVEAAVVQRRAVRLSYLDKHGEASQREVEPGSLVGSAGNWYLVGWCRLRGAARVFRLDRIRRATLTAERVPVRGFEELVPDHGSVPTRALSLG
;
A
#
# COMPACT_ATOMS: atom_id res chain seq x y z
N MET A 1 -36.26 -24.85 3.80
CA MET A 1 -35.30 -23.73 3.63
C MET A 1 -35.86 -22.74 2.60
N ASN A 2 -35.91 -21.44 2.91
CA ASN A 2 -36.37 -20.45 1.92
C ASN A 2 -35.33 -20.32 0.77
N ARG A 3 -35.71 -19.70 -0.35
CA ARG A 3 -34.81 -19.58 -1.51
C ARG A 3 -33.58 -18.72 -1.23
N THR A 4 -33.74 -17.58 -0.55
CA THR A 4 -32.66 -16.64 -0.22
C THR A 4 -31.59 -17.29 0.68
N ASP A 5 -32.02 -17.98 1.73
CA ASP A 5 -31.16 -18.74 2.64
C ASP A 5 -30.38 -19.82 1.89
N ARG A 6 -31.06 -20.50 0.95
CA ARG A 6 -30.43 -21.53 0.12
C ARG A 6 -29.38 -20.95 -0.84
N LEU A 7 -29.65 -19.81 -1.47
CA LEU A 7 -28.68 -19.13 -2.33
C LEU A 7 -27.42 -18.74 -1.55
N TYR A 8 -27.59 -18.18 -0.35
CA TYR A 8 -26.47 -17.86 0.55
C TYR A 8 -25.70 -19.12 0.95
N ALA A 9 -26.40 -20.17 1.37
CA ALA A 9 -25.78 -21.42 1.80
C ALA A 9 -25.03 -22.14 0.67
N ILE A 10 -25.52 -22.08 -0.58
CA ILE A 10 -24.82 -22.60 -1.77
C ILE A 10 -23.49 -21.85 -1.96
N VAL A 11 -23.48 -20.52 -1.89
CA VAL A 11 -22.25 -19.74 -2.06
C VAL A 11 -21.24 -20.05 -0.97
N GLU A 12 -21.66 -20.13 0.29
CA GLU A 12 -20.76 -20.45 1.42
C GLU A 12 -20.18 -21.88 1.31
N GLU A 13 -20.98 -22.86 0.91
CA GLU A 13 -20.50 -24.22 0.66
C GLU A 13 -19.44 -24.24 -0.45
N LEU A 14 -19.70 -23.57 -1.58
CA LEU A 14 -18.74 -23.50 -2.69
C LEU A 14 -17.46 -22.72 -2.32
N ARG A 15 -17.56 -21.70 -1.45
CA ARG A 15 -16.40 -20.97 -0.90
C ARG A 15 -15.55 -21.87 0.01
N ALA A 16 -16.18 -22.61 0.91
CA ALA A 16 -15.49 -23.45 1.90
C ALA A 16 -14.61 -24.54 1.25
N VAL A 17 -14.98 -25.00 0.06
CA VAL A 17 -14.28 -26.07 -0.66
C VAL A 17 -13.45 -25.60 -1.85
N SER A 18 -13.47 -24.29 -2.14
CA SER A 18 -12.72 -23.70 -3.26
C SER A 18 -11.23 -24.09 -3.21
N PRO A 19 -10.60 -24.44 -4.35
CA PRO A 19 -11.13 -24.41 -5.73
C PRO A 19 -11.84 -25.69 -6.17
N ARG A 20 -12.15 -26.63 -5.25
CA ARG A 20 -12.75 -27.92 -5.64
C ARG A 20 -14.22 -27.72 -6.05
N PRO A 21 -14.67 -28.22 -7.21
CA PRO A 21 -16.07 -28.09 -7.60
C PRO A 21 -17.01 -29.02 -6.83
N ARG A 22 -18.28 -28.64 -6.73
CA ARG A 22 -19.39 -29.50 -6.30
C ARG A 22 -20.37 -29.71 -7.43
N SER A 23 -20.71 -30.96 -7.73
CA SER A 23 -21.70 -31.26 -8.77
C SER A 23 -23.10 -30.76 -8.37
N ALA A 24 -23.96 -30.49 -9.37
CA ALA A 24 -25.37 -30.17 -9.15
C ALA A 24 -26.07 -31.23 -8.29
N SER A 25 -25.76 -32.51 -8.53
CA SER A 25 -26.31 -33.65 -7.79
C SER A 25 -25.84 -33.71 -6.33
N TRP A 26 -24.62 -33.27 -6.04
CA TRP A 26 -24.10 -33.19 -4.68
C TRP A 26 -24.80 -32.07 -3.90
N LEU A 27 -24.88 -30.87 -4.50
CA LEU A 27 -25.56 -29.72 -3.89
C LEU A 27 -27.06 -30.01 -3.68
N ALA A 28 -27.69 -30.69 -4.63
CA ALA A 28 -29.09 -31.12 -4.56
C ALA A 28 -29.35 -32.02 -3.34
N ARG A 29 -28.48 -33.01 -3.10
CA ARG A 29 -28.56 -33.86 -1.90
C ARG A 29 -28.29 -33.07 -0.63
N ARG A 30 -27.29 -32.19 -0.63
CA ARG A 30 -26.88 -31.39 0.55
C ARG A 30 -27.96 -30.43 1.03
N PHE A 31 -28.71 -29.84 0.10
CA PHE A 31 -29.75 -28.84 0.37
C PHE A 31 -31.18 -29.40 0.21
N GLU A 32 -31.33 -30.71 0.01
CA GLU A 32 -32.61 -31.41 -0.09
C GLU A 32 -33.54 -30.83 -1.18
N VAL A 33 -32.98 -30.55 -2.34
CA VAL A 33 -33.71 -30.02 -3.52
C VAL A 33 -33.38 -30.81 -4.78
N SER A 34 -34.11 -30.56 -5.87
CA SER A 34 -33.79 -31.19 -7.16
C SER A 34 -32.52 -30.59 -7.79
N PRO A 35 -31.77 -31.35 -8.62
CA PRO A 35 -30.66 -30.80 -9.41
C PRO A 35 -31.08 -29.60 -10.27
N ARG A 36 -32.30 -29.64 -10.83
CA ARG A 36 -32.88 -28.53 -11.61
C ARG A 36 -33.10 -27.26 -10.77
N THR A 37 -33.37 -27.40 -9.48
CA THR A 37 -33.46 -26.27 -8.53
C THR A 37 -32.08 -25.66 -8.31
N ILE A 38 -31.04 -26.49 -8.12
CA ILE A 38 -29.65 -26.02 -7.99
C ILE A 38 -29.22 -25.28 -9.26
N GLU A 39 -29.46 -25.83 -10.45
CA GLU A 39 -29.11 -25.19 -11.72
C GLU A 39 -29.75 -23.80 -11.85
N ARG A 40 -31.04 -23.68 -11.49
CA ARG A 40 -31.76 -22.40 -11.49
C ARG A 40 -31.22 -21.41 -10.45
N ASP A 41 -30.86 -21.90 -9.27
CA ASP A 41 -30.30 -21.07 -8.20
C ASP A 41 -28.88 -20.60 -8.54
N ILE A 42 -28.05 -21.45 -9.15
CA ILE A 42 -26.74 -21.08 -9.69
C ILE A 42 -26.87 -20.03 -10.80
N ALA A 43 -27.81 -20.22 -11.73
CA ALA A 43 -28.06 -19.23 -12.78
C ALA A 43 -28.49 -17.87 -12.18
N ALA A 44 -29.34 -17.88 -11.16
CA ALA A 44 -29.74 -16.66 -10.46
C ALA A 44 -28.56 -15.99 -9.73
N LEU A 45 -27.69 -16.77 -9.09
CA LEU A 45 -26.45 -16.28 -8.47
C LEU A 45 -25.52 -15.63 -9.50
N GLN A 46 -25.33 -16.27 -10.66
CA GLN A 46 -24.52 -15.75 -11.75
C GLN A 46 -25.09 -14.45 -12.32
N GLN A 47 -26.41 -14.39 -12.54
CA GLN A 47 -27.10 -13.17 -12.98
C GLN A 47 -26.97 -12.03 -11.96
N ALA A 48 -26.91 -12.35 -10.66
CA ALA A 48 -26.67 -11.40 -9.59
C ALA A 48 -25.19 -11.01 -9.40
N GLY A 49 -24.29 -11.52 -10.24
CA GLY A 49 -22.85 -11.21 -10.18
C GLY A 49 -22.06 -12.01 -9.14
N ALA A 50 -22.63 -13.09 -8.58
CA ALA A 50 -21.86 -13.99 -7.73
C ALA A 50 -20.74 -14.67 -8.54
N PRO A 51 -19.53 -14.81 -7.99
CA PRO A 51 -18.35 -15.33 -8.69
C PRO A 51 -18.35 -16.87 -8.81
N VAL A 52 -19.49 -17.44 -9.20
CA VAL A 52 -19.71 -18.88 -9.36
C VAL A 52 -19.54 -19.26 -10.83
N TYR A 53 -18.68 -20.22 -11.11
CA TYR A 53 -18.43 -20.73 -12.45
C TYR A 53 -18.65 -22.25 -12.52
N ALA A 54 -18.87 -22.76 -13.73
CA ALA A 54 -19.03 -24.18 -13.99
C ALA A 54 -17.75 -24.76 -14.60
N GLU A 55 -17.26 -25.87 -14.04
CA GLU A 55 -16.19 -26.68 -14.59
C GLU A 55 -16.79 -27.86 -15.36
N PRO A 56 -16.59 -27.97 -16.69
CA PRO A 56 -17.09 -29.09 -17.47
C PRO A 56 -16.30 -30.38 -17.22
N GLY A 57 -16.93 -31.53 -17.43
CA GLY A 57 -16.29 -32.86 -17.37
C GLY A 57 -16.94 -33.81 -16.35
N ARG A 58 -16.50 -35.08 -16.37
CA ARG A 58 -17.07 -36.17 -15.54
C ARG A 58 -16.93 -35.94 -14.02
N LEU A 59 -15.91 -35.19 -13.60
CA LEU A 59 -15.68 -34.77 -12.21
C LEU A 59 -15.99 -33.27 -12.00
N GLY A 60 -16.62 -32.64 -12.99
CA GLY A 60 -16.95 -31.21 -13.00
C GLY A 60 -18.11 -30.85 -12.09
N GLY A 61 -18.39 -29.55 -12.00
CA GLY A 61 -19.42 -29.00 -11.12
C GLY A 61 -19.30 -27.49 -11.00
N TYR A 62 -19.89 -26.92 -9.96
CA TYR A 62 -19.83 -25.50 -9.68
C TYR A 62 -18.73 -25.19 -8.66
N ALA A 63 -18.02 -24.09 -8.85
CA ALA A 63 -16.97 -23.62 -7.95
C ALA A 63 -17.01 -22.08 -7.85
N VAL A 64 -16.39 -21.54 -6.80
CA VAL A 64 -16.16 -20.10 -6.64
C VAL A 64 -14.71 -19.78 -6.95
N HIS A 65 -14.46 -18.73 -7.74
CA HIS A 65 -13.11 -18.32 -8.12
C HIS A 65 -12.22 -18.10 -6.88
N ARG A 66 -11.01 -18.69 -6.88
CA ARG A 66 -10.00 -18.58 -5.80
C ARG A 66 -9.61 -17.16 -5.40
N HIS A 67 -9.90 -16.17 -6.25
CA HIS A 67 -9.62 -14.75 -6.03
C HIS A 67 -10.86 -13.94 -5.63
N ALA A 68 -12.03 -14.56 -5.61
CA ALA A 68 -13.30 -13.96 -5.22
C ALA A 68 -13.79 -14.43 -3.83
N THR A 69 -12.95 -15.16 -3.10
CA THR A 69 -13.17 -15.71 -1.76
C THR A 69 -12.77 -14.78 -0.62
N LEU A 70 -12.18 -13.61 -0.90
CA LEU A 70 -12.18 -12.54 0.08
C LEU A 70 -13.46 -11.71 -0.16
N PRO A 71 -14.39 -11.59 0.81
CA PRO A 71 -15.32 -10.47 0.75
C PRO A 71 -14.48 -9.20 0.56
N PRO A 72 -14.91 -8.21 -0.25
CA PRO A 72 -14.18 -6.97 -0.35
C PRO A 72 -14.05 -6.40 1.07
N ARG A 73 -12.85 -6.52 1.64
CA ARG A 73 -12.54 -5.92 2.94
C ARG A 73 -12.42 -4.44 2.66
N HIS A 74 -13.56 -3.76 2.71
CA HIS A 74 -13.59 -2.32 2.60
C HIS A 74 -12.84 -1.75 3.79
N VAL A 75 -11.98 -0.76 3.52
CA VAL A 75 -11.39 0.04 4.57
C VAL A 75 -12.53 0.70 5.32
N THR A 76 -12.53 0.56 6.64
CA THR A 76 -13.55 1.12 7.51
C THR A 76 -13.36 2.63 7.70
N PRO A 77 -14.41 3.37 8.08
CA PRO A 77 -14.29 4.78 8.44
C PRO A 77 -13.21 5.05 9.51
N ALA A 78 -13.06 4.13 10.47
CA ALA A 78 -12.06 4.23 11.53
C ALA A 78 -10.62 4.04 11.00
N GLU A 79 -10.39 3.07 10.11
CA GLU A 79 -9.07 2.87 9.49
C GLU A 79 -8.66 4.06 8.61
N VAL A 80 -9.57 4.59 7.80
CA VAL A 80 -9.31 5.82 7.03
C VAL A 80 -9.01 6.99 7.97
N THR A 81 -9.77 7.15 9.06
CA THR A 81 -9.51 8.22 10.02
C THR A 81 -8.15 8.06 10.67
N ALA A 82 -7.76 6.85 11.08
CA ALA A 82 -6.44 6.58 11.64
C ALA A 82 -5.31 6.92 10.65
N LEU A 83 -5.47 6.55 9.37
CA LEU A 83 -4.53 6.92 8.31
C LEU A 83 -4.49 8.44 8.11
N ALA A 84 -5.64 9.12 8.10
CA ALA A 84 -5.72 10.58 7.98
C ALA A 84 -4.99 11.28 9.13
N VAL A 85 -5.19 10.81 10.36
CA VAL A 85 -4.48 11.32 11.54
C VAL A 85 -2.97 11.12 11.40
N ALA A 86 -2.52 9.91 11.04
CA ALA A 86 -1.11 9.61 10.86
C ALA A 86 -0.45 10.47 9.76
N LEU A 87 -1.17 10.71 8.65
CA LEU A 87 -0.67 11.50 7.52
C LEU A 87 -0.75 13.01 7.75
N THR A 88 -1.54 13.48 8.72
CA THR A 88 -1.67 14.91 9.01
C THR A 88 -0.34 15.50 9.44
N GLU A 89 0.46 14.80 10.24
CA GLU A 89 1.80 15.24 10.69
C GLU A 89 2.95 14.59 9.91
N PHE A 90 2.66 13.72 8.92
CA PHE A 90 3.71 13.08 8.14
C PHE A 90 4.41 14.08 7.21
N ARG A 91 5.73 14.23 7.38
CA ARG A 91 6.60 15.19 6.66
C ARG A 91 7.82 14.53 6.03
N GLY A 92 7.67 13.28 5.59
CA GLY A 92 8.76 12.52 4.98
C GLY A 92 8.69 12.42 3.46
N PRO A 93 9.66 11.72 2.88
CA PRO A 93 9.56 11.22 1.52
C PRO A 93 8.22 10.50 1.29
N PHE A 94 7.67 10.64 0.09
CA PHE A 94 6.41 10.06 -0.37
C PHE A 94 5.15 10.59 0.33
N ALA A 95 5.24 11.72 1.03
CA ALA A 95 4.09 12.30 1.73
C ALA A 95 2.97 12.77 0.78
N ALA A 96 3.31 13.19 -0.45
CA ALA A 96 2.30 13.57 -1.44
C ALA A 96 1.54 12.34 -1.96
N GLU A 97 2.28 11.27 -2.27
CA GLU A 97 1.78 9.98 -2.72
C GLU A 97 0.90 9.33 -1.65
N ALA A 98 1.31 9.40 -0.38
CA ALA A 98 0.51 8.88 0.73
C ALA A 98 -0.84 9.61 0.87
N ARG A 99 -0.86 10.95 0.71
CA ARG A 99 -2.12 11.73 0.70
C ARG A 99 -2.97 11.39 -0.53
N ALA A 100 -2.36 11.27 -1.70
CA ALA A 100 -3.07 10.86 -2.91
C ALA A 100 -3.65 9.44 -2.78
N ALA A 101 -2.93 8.52 -2.15
CA ALA A 101 -3.40 7.18 -1.85
C ALA A 101 -4.60 7.20 -0.89
N LEU A 102 -4.55 8.02 0.18
CA LEU A 102 -5.69 8.21 1.07
C LEU A 102 -6.93 8.72 0.32
N THR A 103 -6.78 9.72 -0.55
CA THR A 103 -7.88 10.22 -1.38
C THR A 103 -8.48 9.13 -2.27
N LYS A 104 -7.62 8.30 -2.89
CA LYS A 104 -8.07 7.16 -3.71
C LYS A 104 -8.79 6.12 -2.86
N LEU A 105 -8.28 5.79 -1.67
CA LEU A 105 -8.92 4.85 -0.74
C LEU A 105 -10.33 5.32 -0.38
N VAL A 106 -10.48 6.58 0.02
CA VAL A 106 -11.79 7.18 0.31
C VAL A 106 -12.71 7.11 -0.91
N GLY A 107 -12.19 7.36 -2.11
CA GLY A 107 -12.95 7.27 -3.36
C GLY A 107 -13.43 5.86 -3.73
N THR A 108 -12.82 4.81 -3.18
CA THR A 108 -13.25 3.42 -3.39
C THR A 108 -14.24 2.91 -2.34
N MET A 109 -14.52 3.69 -1.29
CA MET A 109 -15.47 3.30 -0.23
C MET A 109 -16.92 3.45 -0.71
N PRO A 110 -17.85 2.61 -0.22
CA PRO A 110 -19.29 2.85 -0.38
C PRO A 110 -19.67 4.23 0.18
N ALA A 111 -20.61 4.93 -0.47
CA ALA A 111 -20.97 6.32 -0.16
C ALA A 111 -21.21 6.55 1.35
N GLY A 112 -22.03 5.74 2.00
CA GLY A 112 -22.31 5.87 3.43
C GLY A 112 -21.10 5.67 4.34
N GLN A 113 -20.13 4.83 3.94
CA GLN A 113 -18.88 4.69 4.70
C GLN A 113 -17.94 5.88 4.47
N ALA A 114 -17.88 6.40 3.24
CA ALA A 114 -17.09 7.59 2.94
C ALA A 114 -17.61 8.82 3.71
N ASP A 115 -18.93 8.98 3.82
CA ASP A 115 -19.55 10.06 4.59
C ASP A 115 -19.27 9.92 6.09
N ALA A 116 -19.44 8.72 6.65
CA ALA A 116 -19.08 8.44 8.03
C ALA A 116 -17.58 8.71 8.31
N ALA A 117 -16.68 8.41 7.36
CA ALA A 117 -15.26 8.71 7.49
C ALA A 117 -15.01 10.23 7.50
N ARG A 118 -15.61 10.98 6.57
CA ARG A 118 -15.48 12.45 6.53
C ARG A 118 -16.01 13.11 7.81
N GLU A 119 -17.14 12.64 8.31
CA GLU A 119 -17.71 13.10 9.56
C GLU A 119 -16.76 12.85 10.74
N LEU A 120 -16.22 11.62 10.85
CA LEU A 120 -15.31 11.27 11.92
C LEU A 120 -14.00 12.07 11.87
N ILE A 121 -13.40 12.21 10.68
CA ILE A 121 -12.23 13.07 10.46
C ILE A 121 -12.54 14.52 10.87
N GLY A 122 -13.73 15.02 10.51
CA GLY A 122 -14.20 16.37 10.84
C GLY A 122 -14.36 16.62 12.35
N ARG A 123 -14.40 15.58 13.18
CA ARG A 123 -14.45 15.65 14.66
C ARG A 123 -13.07 15.56 15.33
N VAL A 124 -12.00 15.24 14.58
CA VAL A 124 -10.65 15.14 15.13
C VAL A 124 -9.90 16.46 14.95
N ARG A 125 -9.22 16.91 16.01
CA ARG A 125 -8.35 18.10 15.99
C ARG A 125 -6.98 17.73 16.54
N LEU A 126 -5.93 18.15 15.85
CA LEU A 126 -4.54 17.99 16.27
C LEU A 126 -3.97 19.37 16.61
N LEU A 127 -3.21 19.44 17.70
CA LEU A 127 -2.42 20.62 18.03
C LEU A 127 -1.15 20.58 17.17
N SER A 128 -1.17 21.23 16.01
CA SER A 128 0.00 21.31 15.11
C SER A 128 0.91 22.49 15.45
N ARG A 129 2.22 22.31 15.26
CA ARG A 129 3.15 23.45 15.13
C ARG A 129 2.97 24.09 13.75
N GLU A 130 3.37 25.36 13.62
CA GLU A 130 3.19 26.19 12.42
C GLU A 130 3.48 25.47 11.08
N PRO A 131 2.83 25.89 9.97
CA PRO A 131 3.09 25.35 8.64
C PRO A 131 4.57 25.44 8.30
N VAL A 132 5.23 24.28 8.17
CA VAL A 132 6.62 24.21 7.73
C VAL A 132 6.66 24.39 6.21
N PRO A 133 7.54 25.24 5.67
CA PRO A 133 7.63 25.48 4.23
C PRO A 133 7.93 24.19 3.46
N ALA A 134 7.33 24.07 2.27
CA ALA A 134 7.53 22.95 1.37
C ALA A 134 9.02 22.75 1.07
N THR A 135 9.46 21.49 0.99
CA THR A 135 10.83 21.10 0.62
C THR A 135 10.89 20.76 -0.88
N PRO A 136 11.17 21.74 -1.77
CA PRO A 136 11.05 21.55 -3.22
C PRO A 136 12.03 20.51 -3.80
N TRP A 137 13.11 20.19 -3.09
CA TRP A 137 14.08 19.18 -3.49
C TRP A 137 13.65 17.74 -3.17
N LEU A 138 12.64 17.54 -2.31
CA LEU A 138 12.27 16.21 -1.83
C LEU A 138 11.82 15.26 -2.96
N PRO A 139 10.96 15.69 -3.91
CA PRO A 139 10.59 14.85 -5.05
C PRO A 139 11.78 14.45 -5.93
N VAL A 140 12.80 15.31 -6.01
CA VAL A 140 14.03 15.02 -6.77
C VAL A 140 14.84 13.92 -6.08
N VAL A 141 14.94 13.97 -4.75
CA VAL A 141 15.64 12.94 -3.96
C VAL A 141 14.89 11.61 -4.01
N GLU A 142 13.56 11.63 -3.91
CA GLU A 142 12.71 10.45 -4.08
C GLU A 142 12.91 9.82 -5.46
N ALA A 143 12.84 10.62 -6.52
CA ALA A 143 13.08 10.17 -7.89
C ALA A 143 14.47 9.57 -8.06
N ALA A 144 15.50 10.16 -7.41
CA ALA A 144 16.86 9.63 -7.45
C ALA A 144 16.94 8.21 -6.86
N VAL A 145 16.32 7.98 -5.71
CA VAL A 145 16.27 6.67 -5.04
C VAL A 145 15.47 5.67 -5.89
N VAL A 146 14.25 6.04 -6.32
CA VAL A 146 13.36 5.15 -7.08
C VAL A 146 13.94 4.79 -8.45
N GLN A 147 14.48 5.78 -9.17
CA GLN A 147 15.02 5.60 -10.52
C GLN A 147 16.47 5.12 -10.54
N ARG A 148 17.12 5.04 -9.37
CA ARG A 148 18.54 4.68 -9.21
C ARG A 148 19.44 5.58 -10.05
N ARG A 149 19.25 6.88 -9.93
CA ARG A 149 20.02 7.90 -10.65
C ARG A 149 20.83 8.74 -9.69
N ALA A 150 22.04 9.12 -10.08
CA ALA A 150 22.82 10.02 -9.25
C ALA A 150 22.08 11.36 -9.05
N VAL A 151 22.32 11.99 -7.90
CA VAL A 151 21.71 13.27 -7.56
C VAL A 151 22.80 14.26 -7.16
N ARG A 152 22.71 15.46 -7.72
CA ARG A 152 23.56 16.58 -7.33
C ARG A 152 22.86 17.40 -6.26
N LEU A 153 23.52 17.60 -5.13
CA LEU A 153 23.01 18.32 -3.98
C LEU A 153 23.86 19.57 -3.71
N SER A 154 23.19 20.71 -3.59
CA SER A 154 23.74 21.87 -2.85
C SER A 154 23.46 21.64 -1.38
N TYR A 155 24.49 21.34 -0.60
CA TYR A 155 24.36 20.86 0.78
C TYR A 155 25.09 21.76 1.77
N LEU A 156 24.41 22.09 2.87
CA LEU A 156 24.98 22.77 4.02
C LEU A 156 25.41 21.73 5.06
N ASP A 157 26.68 21.72 5.44
CA ASP A 157 27.15 20.77 6.44
C ASP A 157 26.76 21.19 7.88
N LYS A 158 27.33 20.51 8.89
CA LYS A 158 27.04 20.81 10.30
C LYS A 158 27.68 22.13 10.79
N HIS A 159 28.68 22.64 10.08
CA HIS A 159 29.40 23.87 10.38
C HIS A 159 28.86 25.07 9.59
N GLY A 160 27.88 24.85 8.71
CA GLY A 160 27.35 25.90 7.86
C GLY A 160 28.15 26.09 6.56
N GLU A 161 29.04 25.16 6.22
CA GLU A 161 29.79 25.24 4.97
C GLU A 161 28.95 24.69 3.82
N ALA A 162 28.74 25.54 2.81
CA ALA A 162 28.02 25.18 1.60
C ALA A 162 28.92 24.38 0.67
N SER A 163 28.37 23.35 0.06
CA SER A 163 29.14 22.46 -0.80
C SER A 163 28.30 21.77 -1.85
N GLN A 164 28.93 21.39 -2.96
CA GLN A 164 28.31 20.55 -3.99
C GLN A 164 28.66 19.08 -3.75
N ARG A 165 27.67 18.21 -3.87
CA ARG A 165 27.81 16.77 -3.65
C ARG A 165 27.12 16.03 -4.77
N GLU A 166 27.85 15.14 -5.43
CA GLU A 166 27.24 14.16 -6.33
C GLU A 166 27.14 12.84 -5.58
N VAL A 167 25.91 12.36 -5.43
CA VAL A 167 25.56 11.25 -4.55
C VAL A 167 24.89 10.15 -5.35
N GLU A 168 25.36 8.92 -5.18
CA GLU A 168 24.66 7.72 -5.63
C GLU A 168 23.66 7.35 -4.52
N PRO A 169 22.35 7.54 -4.72
CA PRO A 169 21.37 7.34 -3.67
C PRO A 169 21.21 5.85 -3.33
N GLY A 170 21.21 5.52 -2.05
CA GLY A 170 20.98 4.16 -1.56
C GLY A 170 19.63 4.02 -0.86
N SER A 171 19.43 4.72 0.25
CA SER A 171 18.23 4.56 1.08
C SER A 171 17.81 5.84 1.77
N LEU A 172 16.52 5.94 2.08
CA LEU A 172 15.95 7.00 2.89
C LEU A 172 15.67 6.45 4.29
N VAL A 173 16.21 7.12 5.31
CA VAL A 173 16.08 6.72 6.71
C VAL A 173 15.37 7.83 7.48
N GLY A 174 14.34 7.47 8.23
CA GLY A 174 13.63 8.39 9.12
C GLY A 174 14.02 8.16 10.59
N SER A 175 14.26 9.23 11.34
CA SER A 175 14.53 9.18 12.79
C SER A 175 14.01 10.43 13.48
N ALA A 176 13.17 10.27 14.51
CA ALA A 176 12.69 11.33 15.41
C ALA A 176 12.29 12.66 14.70
N GLY A 177 11.57 12.56 13.58
CA GLY A 177 11.09 13.71 12.80
C GLY A 177 12.05 14.22 11.72
N ASN A 178 13.27 13.68 11.62
CA ASN A 178 14.23 14.02 10.57
C ASN A 178 14.35 12.89 9.56
N TRP A 179 14.63 13.26 8.31
CA TRP A 179 14.90 12.31 7.23
C TRP A 179 16.31 12.48 6.70
N TYR A 180 16.88 11.35 6.29
CA TYR A 180 18.26 11.24 5.84
C TYR A 180 18.33 10.47 4.52
N LEU A 181 19.11 10.96 3.57
CA LEU A 181 19.57 10.20 2.43
C LEU A 181 20.89 9.54 2.78
N VAL A 182 20.92 8.22 2.73
CA VAL A 182 22.14 7.43 2.80
C VAL A 182 22.57 7.12 1.37
N GLY A 183 23.83 7.40 1.04
CA GLY A 183 24.33 7.20 -0.31
C GLY A 183 25.85 7.31 -0.42
N TRP A 184 26.38 6.90 -1.56
CA TRP A 184 27.81 7.01 -1.87
C TRP A 184 28.14 8.41 -2.35
N CYS A 185 29.00 9.13 -1.63
CA CYS A 185 29.43 10.47 -1.98
C CYS A 185 30.68 10.40 -2.87
N ARG A 186 30.54 10.74 -4.16
CA ARG A 186 31.63 10.66 -5.14
C ARG A 186 32.81 11.55 -4.78
N LEU A 187 32.53 12.76 -4.27
CA LEU A 187 33.58 13.68 -3.84
C LEU A 187 34.44 13.12 -2.69
N ARG A 188 33.85 12.30 -1.82
CA ARG A 188 34.55 11.72 -0.66
C ARG A 188 35.01 10.28 -0.91
N GLY A 189 34.59 9.66 -2.01
CA GLY A 189 34.84 8.24 -2.28
C GLY A 189 34.37 7.32 -1.16
N ALA A 190 33.26 7.66 -0.50
CA ALA A 190 32.79 6.94 0.68
C ALA A 190 31.27 7.12 0.90
N ALA A 191 30.67 6.18 1.61
CA ALA A 191 29.28 6.30 2.04
C ALA A 191 29.09 7.41 3.07
N ARG A 192 27.99 8.16 2.95
CA ARG A 192 27.65 9.30 3.81
C ARG A 192 26.16 9.39 4.04
N VAL A 193 25.81 10.01 5.16
CA VAL A 193 24.44 10.31 5.56
C VAL A 193 24.20 11.81 5.41
N PHE A 194 23.19 12.18 4.62
CA PHE A 194 22.82 13.56 4.32
C PHE A 194 21.46 13.86 4.93
N ARG A 195 21.36 14.86 5.79
CA ARG A 195 20.06 15.29 6.32
C ARG A 195 19.28 16.04 5.25
N LEU A 196 18.02 15.65 5.01
CA LEU A 196 17.22 16.25 3.95
C LEU A 196 16.87 17.72 4.21
N ASP A 197 16.81 18.15 5.48
CA ASP A 197 16.56 19.54 5.87
C ASP A 197 17.75 20.49 5.59
N ARG A 198 18.95 19.94 5.36
CA ARG A 198 20.16 20.69 5.03
C ARG A 198 20.45 20.81 3.54
N ILE A 199 19.62 20.19 2.70
CA ILE A 199 19.68 20.35 1.25
C ILE A 199 19.09 21.71 0.90
N ARG A 200 19.79 22.48 0.05
CA ARG A 200 19.31 23.77 -0.47
C ARG A 200 18.75 23.65 -1.87
N ARG A 201 19.32 22.75 -2.68
CA ARG A 201 18.87 22.40 -4.03
C ARG A 201 19.25 20.94 -4.31
N ALA A 202 18.42 20.26 -5.09
CA ALA A 202 18.74 18.95 -5.64
C ALA A 202 18.46 18.95 -7.15
N THR A 203 19.29 18.24 -7.91
CA THR A 203 19.10 18.05 -9.35
C THR A 203 19.38 16.60 -9.69
N LEU A 204 18.41 15.94 -10.32
CA LEU A 204 18.53 14.58 -10.78
C LEU A 204 19.45 14.53 -12.01
N THR A 205 20.47 13.70 -12.01
CA THR A 205 21.35 13.53 -13.18
C THR A 205 20.79 12.47 -14.11
N ALA A 206 21.20 12.41 -15.37
CA ALA A 206 20.79 11.35 -16.32
C ALA A 206 21.43 9.98 -16.02
N GLU A 207 22.47 9.96 -15.20
CA GLU A 207 23.28 8.78 -14.96
C GLU A 207 22.61 7.81 -14.00
N ARG A 208 22.45 6.55 -14.41
CA ARG A 208 22.04 5.47 -13.52
C ARG A 208 23.23 4.95 -12.74
N VAL A 209 23.00 4.65 -11.46
CA VAL A 209 24.02 4.16 -10.54
C VAL A 209 23.74 2.71 -10.14
N PRO A 210 24.78 1.93 -9.80
CA PRO A 210 24.59 0.59 -9.26
C PRO A 210 23.79 0.62 -7.95
N VAL A 211 23.06 -0.46 -7.68
CA VAL A 211 22.40 -0.65 -6.39
C VAL A 211 23.46 -0.95 -5.35
N ARG A 212 23.50 -0.13 -4.31
CA ARG A 212 24.29 -0.41 -3.10
C ARG A 212 23.33 -0.72 -1.97
N GLY A 213 23.55 -1.85 -1.30
CA GLY A 213 22.73 -2.26 -0.17
C GLY A 213 22.83 -1.27 0.98
N PHE A 214 21.83 -1.23 1.86
CA PHE A 214 21.88 -0.36 3.04
C PHE A 214 23.08 -0.75 3.94
N GLU A 215 23.32 -2.05 4.09
CA GLU A 215 24.43 -2.62 4.85
C GLU A 215 25.80 -2.28 4.25
N GLU A 216 25.90 -2.15 2.93
CA GLU A 216 27.14 -1.73 2.24
C GLU A 216 27.44 -0.24 2.50
N LEU A 217 26.41 0.59 2.53
CA LEU A 217 26.54 2.04 2.72
C LEU A 217 26.69 2.45 4.19
N VAL A 218 26.25 1.60 5.11
CA VAL A 218 26.43 1.84 6.54
C VAL A 218 26.88 0.51 7.15
N PRO A 219 28.15 0.12 7.06
CA PRO A 219 28.58 -1.16 7.63
C PRO A 219 28.64 -1.15 9.18
N ASP A 220 28.67 0.04 9.79
CA ASP A 220 28.85 0.22 11.24
C ASP A 220 27.80 1.20 11.80
N HIS A 221 26.52 0.84 11.76
CA HIS A 221 25.41 1.63 12.34
C HIS A 221 25.33 1.48 13.88
N GLY A 222 26.50 1.47 14.54
CA GLY A 222 26.72 1.34 15.99
C GLY A 222 25.45 1.32 16.82
N SER A 223 24.93 0.13 17.15
CA SER A 223 23.81 -0.11 18.06
C SER A 223 22.50 0.65 17.83
N VAL A 224 22.31 1.39 16.72
CA VAL A 224 21.04 2.05 16.41
C VAL A 224 20.14 1.04 15.68
N PRO A 225 19.06 0.54 16.29
CA PRO A 225 18.17 -0.41 15.63
C PRO A 225 17.46 0.27 14.45
N THR A 226 17.88 -0.05 13.23
CA THR A 226 17.16 0.33 12.01
C THR A 226 16.20 -0.79 11.62
N ARG A 227 14.91 -0.48 11.46
CA ARG A 227 13.92 -1.43 10.96
C ARG A 227 13.54 -1.08 9.52
N ALA A 228 13.72 -2.03 8.60
CA ALA A 228 13.19 -1.89 7.25
C ALA A 228 11.66 -1.83 7.30
N LEU A 229 11.08 -0.93 6.50
CA LEU A 229 9.63 -0.90 6.33
C LEU A 229 9.19 -2.21 5.65
N SER A 230 8.22 -2.88 6.25
CA SER A 230 7.58 -4.09 5.73
C SER A 230 6.07 -3.83 5.68
N LEU A 231 5.37 -4.49 4.77
CA LEU A 231 3.93 -4.31 4.55
C LEU A 231 3.04 -5.03 5.60
N GLY A 232 3.59 -5.33 6.78
CA GLY A 232 2.96 -6.20 7.78
C GLY A 232 3.34 -7.66 7.57
#